data_AF-A0A2V6S6K9-F1
#
_entry.id   AF-A0A2V6S6K9-F1
#
_cell.length_a   1.000
_cell.length_b   1.000
_cell.length_c   1.000
_cell.angle_alpha   90.00
_cell.angle_beta   90.00
_cell.angle_gamma   90.00
#
_symmetry.space_group_name_H-M   'P 1'
#
loop_
_entity.id
_entity.type
_entity.pdbx_description
1 polymer ?
#
loop_
_entity_poly.entity_id
_entity_poly.type
_entity_poly.pdbx_seq_one_letter_code
_entity_poly.pdbx_strand_id
1 'polypeptide(L)'
;YRTRAGTVIPVDITYRFVDYRGRRFIIALLTDARPRLQAESALREAAELRAAHLTVGAAAHEINNPLSIVMGSLQLMLERFPEGSQEQKWTAAAVKAGERIRDAVARLSSLVRVTSAEPSGSLAPILDTVRSSEPEKTGPPASPPLPPR
;
A
#
# COMPACT_ATOMS: atom_id res chain seq x y z
N TYR A 1 -24.03 4.10 20.92
CA TYR A 1 -24.54 3.28 22.04
C TYR A 1 -23.80 3.64 23.31
N ARG A 2 -24.49 3.83 24.44
CA ARG A 2 -23.84 4.08 25.73
C ARG A 2 -23.69 2.76 26.48
N THR A 3 -22.46 2.38 26.81
CA THR A 3 -22.18 1.17 27.57
C THR A 3 -22.62 1.34 29.02
N ARG A 4 -22.71 0.24 29.78
CA ARG A 4 -23.00 0.28 31.23
C ARG A 4 -21.99 1.12 32.02
N ALA A 5 -20.75 1.22 31.52
CA ALA A 5 -19.69 2.04 32.10
C ALA A 5 -19.80 3.54 31.73
N GLY A 6 -20.85 3.97 31.01
CA GLY A 6 -21.07 5.36 30.60
C GLY A 6 -20.34 5.77 29.32
N THR A 7 -19.44 4.95 28.79
CA THR A 7 -18.70 5.22 27.54
C THR A 7 -19.64 5.18 26.33
N VAL A 8 -19.50 6.14 25.41
CA VAL A 8 -20.23 6.14 24.15
C VAL A 8 -19.38 5.44 23.09
N ILE A 9 -19.92 4.40 22.46
CA ILE A 9 -19.29 3.67 21.36
C ILE A 9 -20.15 3.76 20.09
N PRO A 10 -19.53 3.86 18.90
CA PRO A 10 -20.24 3.71 17.64
C PRO A 10 -20.71 2.26 17.50
N VAL A 11 -21.93 2.07 16.99
CA VAL A 11 -22.51 0.76 16.72
C VAL A 11 -23.21 0.77 15.38
N ASP A 12 -23.08 -0.33 14.66
CA ASP A 12 -23.92 -0.62 13.51
C ASP A 12 -25.21 -1.28 14.01
N ILE A 13 -26.36 -0.75 13.58
CA ILE A 13 -27.68 -1.23 14.03
C ILE A 13 -28.41 -1.83 12.84
N THR A 14 -28.65 -3.13 12.89
CA THR A 14 -29.59 -3.80 11.97
C THR A 14 -30.83 -4.18 12.74
N TYR A 15 -32.01 -3.77 12.27
CA TYR A 15 -33.26 -4.11 12.94
C TYR A 15 -34.27 -4.72 11.98
N ARG A 16 -35.14 -5.58 12.51
CA ARG A 16 -36.28 -6.16 11.81
C ARG A 16 -37.53 -6.10 12.67
N PHE A 17 -38.66 -5.88 12.01
CA PHE A 17 -39.97 -6.03 12.64
C PHE A 17 -40.37 -7.51 12.63
N VAL A 18 -40.91 -7.99 13.75
CA VAL A 18 -41.42 -9.35 13.88
C VAL A 18 -42.79 -9.29 14.54
N ASP A 19 -43.81 -9.81 13.87
CA ASP A 19 -45.12 -9.97 14.47
C ASP A 19 -45.19 -11.30 15.22
N TYR A 20 -45.50 -11.24 16.51
CA TYR A 20 -45.63 -12.41 17.38
C TYR A 20 -46.88 -12.27 18.23
N ARG A 21 -47.81 -13.23 18.09
CA ARG A 21 -49.10 -13.25 18.81
C ARG A 21 -49.90 -11.94 18.68
N GLY A 22 -49.98 -11.39 17.47
CA GLY A 22 -50.72 -10.15 17.19
C GLY A 22 -50.07 -8.87 17.74
N ARG A 23 -48.84 -8.94 18.25
CA ARG A 23 -48.05 -7.79 18.69
C ARG A 23 -46.80 -7.66 17.82
N ARG A 24 -46.50 -6.43 17.41
CA ARG A 24 -45.33 -6.10 16.60
C ARG A 24 -44.14 -5.80 17.49
N PHE A 25 -43.08 -6.57 17.34
CA PHE A 25 -41.80 -6.40 18.01
C PHE A 25 -40.74 -5.86 17.05
N ILE A 26 -39.73 -5.21 17.59
CA ILE A 26 -38.49 -4.89 16.88
C ILE A 26 -37.39 -5.74 17.48
N ILE A 27 -36.71 -6.51 16.64
CA ILE A 27 -35.44 -7.15 17.01
C ILE A 27 -34.35 -6.28 16.41
N ALA A 28 -33.49 -5.72 17.25
CA ALA A 28 -32.33 -4.94 16.83
C ALA A 28 -31.05 -5.67 17.25
N LEU A 29 -30.15 -5.86 16.30
CA LEU A 29 -28.77 -6.29 16.53
C LEU A 29 -27.87 -5.06 16.51
N LEU A 30 -27.09 -4.90 17.57
CA LEU A 30 -26.11 -3.84 17.71
C LEU A 30 -24.73 -4.47 17.69
N THR A 31 -23.93 -4.13 16.69
CA THR A 31 -22.53 -4.59 16.56
C THR A 31 -21.60 -3.43 16.85
N ASP A 32 -20.57 -3.64 17.68
CA ASP A 32 -19.54 -2.62 17.92
C ASP A 32 -18.82 -2.27 16.62
N ALA A 33 -18.93 -1.01 16.20
CA ALA A 33 -18.35 -0.53 14.95
C ALA A 33 -16.89 -0.07 15.10
N ARG A 34 -16.34 0.01 16.32
CA ARG A 34 -14.96 0.48 16.54
C ARG A 34 -13.91 -0.32 15.76
N PRO A 35 -13.94 -1.67 15.71
CA PRO A 35 -12.95 -2.43 14.94
C PRO A 35 -13.00 -2.12 13.44
N ARG A 36 -14.22 -2.01 12.88
CA ARG A 36 -14.44 -1.66 11.48
C ARG A 36 -13.91 -0.25 11.18
N LEU A 37 -14.29 0.73 12.01
CA LEU A 37 -13.86 2.12 11.84
C LEU A 37 -12.35 2.31 12.01
N GLN A 38 -11.71 1.55 12.91
CA GLN A 38 -10.25 1.55 13.05
C GLN A 38 -9.57 0.97 11.81
N ALA A 39 -10.08 -0.14 11.26
CA ALA A 39 -9.57 -0.72 10.03
C ALA A 39 -9.77 0.23 8.84
N GLU A 40 -10.92 0.88 8.72
CA GLU A 40 -11.20 1.89 7.68
C GLU A 40 -10.25 3.10 7.80
N SER A 41 -9.98 3.58 9.02
CA SER A 41 -9.00 4.65 9.26
C SER A 41 -7.60 4.24 8.83
N ALA A 42 -7.15 3.05 9.25
CA ALA A 42 -5.83 2.55 8.89
C ALA A 42 -5.67 2.35 7.38
N LEU A 43 -6.70 1.83 6.70
CA LEU A 43 -6.71 1.70 5.24
C LEU A 43 -6.65 3.05 4.54
N ARG A 44 -7.37 4.04 5.07
CA ARG A 44 -7.36 5.41 4.54
C ARG A 44 -5.99 6.05 4.71
N GLU A 45 -5.40 5.99 5.89
CA GLU A 45 -4.05 6.49 6.17
C GLU A 45 -3.01 5.84 5.25
N ALA A 46 -3.09 4.51 5.06
CA ALA A 46 -2.22 3.79 4.14
C ALA A 46 -2.44 4.16 2.66
N ALA A 47 -3.67 4.49 2.26
CA ALA A 47 -3.95 4.98 0.90
C ALA A 47 -3.39 6.39 0.68
N GLU A 48 -3.54 7.28 1.66
CA GLU A 48 -3.01 8.65 1.62
C GLU A 48 -1.47 8.65 1.54
N LEU A 49 -0.79 7.81 2.35
CA LEU A 49 0.66 7.63 2.27
C LEU A 49 1.10 7.09 0.91
N ARG A 50 0.43 6.04 0.39
CA ARG A 50 0.73 5.50 -0.95
C ARG A 50 0.58 6.55 -2.06
N ALA A 51 -0.48 7.36 -1.99
CA ALA A 51 -0.66 8.45 -2.95
C ALA A 51 0.50 9.46 -2.87
N ALA A 52 0.89 9.88 -1.65
CA ALA A 52 2.04 10.76 -1.46
C ALA A 52 3.35 10.15 -2.00
N HIS A 53 3.56 8.84 -1.80
CA HIS A 53 4.73 8.13 -2.34
C HIS A 53 4.79 8.16 -3.86
N LEU A 54 3.67 7.88 -4.52
CA LEU A 54 3.58 7.91 -5.98
C LEU A 54 3.80 9.32 -6.53
N THR A 55 3.20 10.33 -5.91
CA THR A 55 3.34 11.72 -6.33
C THR A 55 4.78 12.20 -6.22
N VAL A 56 5.47 11.94 -5.11
CA VAL A 56 6.88 12.33 -4.96
C VAL A 56 7.78 11.57 -5.93
N GLY A 57 7.52 10.28 -6.15
CA GLY A 57 8.27 9.48 -7.13
C GLY A 57 8.13 10.03 -8.55
N ALA A 58 6.91 10.37 -8.97
CA ALA A 58 6.62 10.97 -10.26
C ALA A 58 7.27 12.35 -10.41
N ALA A 59 7.11 13.23 -9.41
CA ALA A 59 7.72 14.56 -9.41
C ALA A 59 9.25 14.49 -9.47
N ALA A 60 9.87 13.56 -8.72
CA ALA A 60 11.32 13.35 -8.76
C ALA A 60 11.80 12.94 -10.17
N HIS A 61 11.05 12.05 -10.84
CA HIS A 61 11.35 11.67 -12.21
C HIS A 61 11.21 12.86 -13.17
N GLU A 62 10.10 13.60 -13.10
CA GLU A 62 9.83 14.76 -13.95
C GLU A 62 10.82 15.91 -13.76
N ILE A 63 11.38 16.10 -12.55
CA ILE A 63 12.44 17.08 -12.29
C ILE A 63 13.78 16.62 -12.86
N ASN A 64 14.12 15.35 -12.65
CA ASN A 64 15.42 14.81 -13.08
C ASN A 64 15.56 14.80 -14.61
N ASN A 65 14.46 14.70 -15.36
CA ASN A 65 14.48 14.68 -16.83
C ASN A 65 15.08 15.95 -17.44
N PRO A 66 14.49 17.15 -17.28
CA PRO A 66 15.07 18.39 -17.79
C PRO A 66 16.38 18.74 -17.09
N LEU A 67 16.54 18.41 -15.79
CA LEU A 67 17.79 18.66 -15.07
C LEU A 67 18.97 17.92 -15.71
N SER A 68 18.78 16.67 -16.15
CA SER A 68 19.83 15.90 -16.83
C SER A 68 20.25 16.55 -18.16
N ILE A 69 19.30 17.10 -18.91
CA ILE A 69 19.57 17.81 -20.17
C ILE A 69 20.37 19.10 -19.91
N VAL A 70 19.95 19.88 -18.90
CA VAL A 70 20.64 21.11 -18.50
C VAL A 70 22.05 20.78 -18.03
N MET A 71 22.21 19.76 -17.19
CA MET A 71 23.51 19.33 -16.67
C MET A 71 24.44 18.85 -17.79
N GLY A 72 23.96 18.05 -18.73
CA GLY A 72 24.74 17.62 -19.90
C GLY A 72 25.21 18.82 -20.73
N SER A 73 24.32 19.80 -20.96
CA SER A 73 24.67 21.03 -21.68
C SER A 73 25.75 21.84 -20.96
N LEU A 74 25.63 21.99 -19.63
CA LEU A 74 26.61 22.69 -18.81
C LEU A 74 27.97 21.98 -18.79
N GLN A 75 27.98 20.65 -18.78
CA GLN A 75 29.23 19.86 -18.85
C GLN A 75 29.95 20.06 -20.19
N LEU A 76 29.22 20.02 -21.31
CA LEU A 76 29.80 20.30 -22.63
C LEU A 76 30.34 21.73 -22.75
N MET A 77 29.67 22.71 -22.13
CA MET A 77 30.15 24.09 -22.06
C MET A 77 31.44 24.20 -21.25
N LEU A 78 31.52 23.47 -20.12
CA LEU A 78 32.70 23.48 -19.24
C LEU A 78 33.95 22.93 -19.94
N GLU A 79 33.78 21.91 -20.79
CA GLU A 79 34.86 21.34 -21.61
C GLU A 79 35.34 22.29 -22.72
N ARG A 80 34.47 23.20 -23.18
CA ARG A 80 34.76 24.10 -24.30
C ARG A 80 35.38 25.43 -23.87
N PHE A 81 35.11 25.88 -22.64
CA PHE A 81 35.61 27.17 -22.18
C PHE A 81 37.09 27.10 -21.78
N PRO A 82 37.90 28.13 -22.13
CA PRO A 82 39.30 28.20 -21.72
C PRO A 82 39.46 28.11 -20.21
N GLU A 83 40.52 27.44 -19.76
CA GLU A 83 40.83 27.33 -18.34
C GLU A 83 41.02 28.71 -17.69
N GLY A 84 40.39 28.90 -16.52
CA GLY A 84 40.46 30.15 -15.76
C GLY A 84 39.55 31.28 -16.27
N SER A 85 38.88 31.09 -17.42
CA SER A 85 37.90 32.05 -17.94
C SER A 85 36.72 32.26 -17.00
N GLN A 86 36.06 33.41 -17.13
CA GLN A 86 34.90 33.74 -16.29
C GLN A 86 33.71 32.82 -16.60
N GLU A 87 33.54 32.48 -17.87
CA GLU A 87 32.53 31.56 -18.39
C GLU A 87 32.71 30.16 -17.82
N GLN A 88 33.95 29.65 -17.75
CA GLN A 88 34.25 28.37 -17.10
C GLN A 88 33.86 28.39 -15.61
N LYS A 89 34.18 29.47 -14.88
CA LYS A 89 33.82 29.62 -13.46
C LYS A 89 32.31 29.66 -13.24
N TRP A 90 31.57 30.42 -14.06
CA TRP A 90 30.11 30.47 -13.99
C TRP A 90 29.47 29.13 -14.33
N THR A 91 29.98 28.45 -15.35
CA THR A 91 29.49 27.14 -15.77
C THR A 91 29.73 26.09 -14.68
N ALA A 92 30.92 26.08 -14.07
CA ALA A 92 31.22 25.20 -12.94
C ALA A 92 30.30 25.45 -11.73
N ALA A 93 29.99 26.73 -11.44
CA ALA A 93 29.03 27.07 -10.39
C ALA A 93 27.61 26.56 -10.72
N ALA A 94 27.19 26.64 -11.98
CA ALA A 94 25.89 26.11 -12.43
C ALA A 94 25.82 24.58 -12.34
N VAL A 95 26.88 23.86 -12.73
CA VAL A 95 26.99 22.40 -12.54
C VAL A 95 26.83 22.03 -11.07
N LYS A 96 27.56 22.71 -10.18
CA LYS A 96 27.46 22.49 -8.72
C LYS A 96 26.06 22.78 -8.18
N ALA A 97 25.37 23.78 -8.72
CA ALA A 97 23.98 24.06 -8.35
C ALA A 97 23.03 22.94 -8.81
N GLY A 98 23.19 22.44 -10.03
CA GLY A 98 22.39 21.32 -10.53
C GLY A 98 22.62 20.02 -9.75
N GLU A 99 23.87 19.72 -9.34
CA GLU A 99 24.17 18.61 -8.43
C GLU A 99 23.44 18.74 -7.09
N ARG A 100 23.42 19.95 -6.51
CA ARG A 100 22.67 20.21 -5.26
C ARG A 100 21.17 19.98 -5.42
N ILE A 101 20.59 20.34 -6.57
CA ILE A 101 19.17 20.08 -6.87
C ILE A 101 18.93 18.58 -6.96
N ARG A 102 19.77 17.84 -7.70
CA ARG A 102 19.69 16.38 -7.81
C ARG A 102 19.72 15.72 -6.44
N ASP A 103 20.63 16.14 -5.57
CA ASP A 103 20.77 15.59 -4.22
C ASP A 103 19.55 15.92 -3.35
N ALA A 104 18.97 17.13 -3.48
CA ALA A 104 17.75 17.50 -2.76
C ALA A 104 16.56 16.63 -3.19
N VAL A 105 16.39 16.40 -4.49
CA VAL A 105 15.35 15.51 -5.03
C VAL A 105 15.55 14.07 -4.56
N ALA A 106 16.79 13.57 -4.55
CA ALA A 106 17.11 12.24 -4.05
C ALA A 106 16.81 12.05 -2.55
N ARG A 107 17.04 13.09 -1.73
CA ARG A 107 16.67 13.06 -0.31
C ARG A 107 15.15 13.06 -0.11
N LEU A 108 14.40 13.82 -0.90
CA LEU A 108 12.94 13.82 -0.84
C LEU A 108 12.36 12.45 -1.19
N SER A 109 12.88 11.82 -2.25
CA SER A 109 12.41 10.49 -2.66
C SER A 109 12.81 9.38 -1.67
N SER A 110 13.97 9.49 -1.01
CA SER A 110 14.40 8.49 -0.02
C SER A 110 13.60 8.55 1.29
N LEU A 111 13.27 9.74 1.78
CA LEU A 111 12.41 9.91 2.97
C LEU A 111 11.09 9.18 2.80
N VAL A 112 10.53 9.34 1.61
CA VAL A 112 9.26 8.77 1.21
C VAL A 112 9.38 7.25 1.01
N ARG A 113 10.51 6.72 0.53
CA ARG A 113 10.72 5.26 0.43
C ARG A 113 10.89 4.56 1.78
N VAL A 114 11.41 5.22 2.81
CA VAL A 114 11.70 4.61 4.13
C VAL A 114 10.43 4.41 4.97
N THR A 115 9.40 5.24 4.78
CA THR A 115 8.12 5.10 5.51
C THR A 115 7.27 3.92 5.04
N SER A 116 7.59 3.35 3.87
CA SER A 116 6.86 2.22 3.28
C SER A 116 7.50 0.85 3.55
N ALA A 117 8.56 0.79 4.37
CA ALA A 117 9.12 -0.47 4.83
C ALA A 117 8.37 -1.01 6.06
N GLU A 118 7.07 -1.26 5.91
CA GLU A 118 6.39 -2.26 6.76
C GLU A 118 6.85 -3.65 6.28
N PRO A 119 7.26 -4.56 7.18
CA PRO A 119 7.67 -5.90 6.80
C PRO A 119 6.46 -6.58 6.16
N SER A 120 6.62 -6.98 4.89
CA SER A 120 5.63 -7.79 4.18
C SER A 120 5.50 -9.16 4.86
N GLY A 121 4.75 -9.19 5.96
CA GLY A 121 4.29 -10.40 6.61
C GLY A 121 3.24 -11.09 5.74
N SER A 122 3.59 -12.30 5.31
CA SER A 122 2.71 -13.35 4.81
C SER A 122 1.74 -12.95 3.69
N LEU A 123 2.25 -12.95 2.46
CA LEU A 123 1.39 -13.29 1.33
C LEU A 123 0.80 -14.68 1.60
N ALA A 124 -0.53 -14.76 1.75
CA ALA A 124 -1.27 -16.00 1.80
C ALA A 124 -0.80 -16.91 0.64
N PRO A 125 -0.62 -18.23 0.85
CA PRO A 125 -0.18 -19.12 -0.20
C PRO A 125 -1.21 -19.04 -1.32
N ILE A 126 -0.78 -18.47 -2.44
CA ILE A 126 -1.43 -18.52 -3.74
C ILE A 126 -1.88 -19.96 -3.95
N LEU A 127 -3.16 -20.14 -4.30
CA LEU A 127 -3.76 -21.44 -4.58
C LEU A 127 -2.76 -22.33 -5.33
N ASP A 128 -2.39 -23.45 -4.70
CA ASP A 128 -1.52 -24.45 -5.29
C ASP A 128 -2.32 -25.26 -6.31
N THR A 129 -2.36 -24.76 -7.55
CA THR A 129 -3.06 -25.38 -8.67
C THR A 129 -2.43 -26.71 -9.11
N VAL A 130 -1.31 -27.15 -8.50
CA VAL A 130 -0.68 -28.44 -8.80
C VAL A 130 -1.32 -29.57 -8.00
N ARG A 131 -1.94 -29.29 -6.84
CA ARG A 131 -2.65 -30.33 -6.06
C ARG A 131 -4.08 -30.60 -6.55
N SER A 132 -4.70 -29.68 -7.31
CA SER A 132 -6.06 -29.88 -7.82
C SER A 132 -6.15 -30.82 -9.03
N SER A 133 -5.02 -31.36 -9.52
CA SER A 133 -4.95 -32.25 -10.67
C SER A 133 -4.61 -33.71 -10.34
N GLU A 134 -4.59 -34.13 -9.06
CA GLU A 134 -4.55 -35.56 -8.75
C GLU A 134 -5.95 -36.16 -8.86
N PRO A 135 -6.16 -37.23 -9.65
CA PRO A 135 -7.44 -37.91 -9.66
C PRO A 135 -7.63 -38.60 -8.31
N GLU A 136 -8.73 -38.28 -7.65
CA GLU A 136 -9.26 -38.97 -6.47
C GLU A 136 -9.28 -40.48 -6.77
N LYS A 137 -8.38 -41.25 -6.14
CA LYS A 137 -8.40 -42.71 -6.23
C LYS A 137 -9.61 -43.23 -5.45
N THR A 138 -10.79 -43.16 -6.05
CA THR A 138 -11.95 -43.97 -5.66
C THR A 138 -11.69 -45.41 -6.08
N GLY A 139 -11.03 -46.19 -5.23
CA GLY A 139 -11.08 -47.65 -5.29
C GLY A 139 -12.45 -48.14 -4.80
N PRO A 140 -13.03 -49.21 -5.38
CA PRO A 140 -14.32 -49.74 -4.92
C PRO A 140 -14.22 -50.29 -3.49
N PRO A 141 -15.30 -50.22 -2.69
CA PRO A 141 -15.28 -50.67 -1.30
C PRO A 141 -15.05 -52.19 -1.22
N ALA A 142 -14.22 -52.59 -0.26
CA ALA A 142 -13.92 -53.99 0.03
C ALA A 142 -15.16 -54.76 0.51
N SER A 143 -15.40 -55.93 -0.08
CA SER A 143 -16.48 -56.87 0.32
C SER A 143 -16.23 -57.47 1.70
N PRO A 144 -17.28 -57.75 2.51
CA PRO A 144 -17.12 -58.38 3.82
C PRO A 144 -16.86 -59.90 3.71
N PRO A 145 -16.21 -60.53 4.70
CA PRO A 145 -15.88 -61.95 4.66
C PRO A 145 -17.09 -62.84 4.97
N LEU A 146 -17.17 -64.00 4.31
CA LEU A 146 -18.17 -65.06 4.52
C LEU A 146 -17.86 -65.89 5.79
N PRO A 147 -18.89 -66.41 6.50
CA PRO A 147 -18.69 -67.25 7.68
C PRO A 147 -18.27 -68.70 7.30
N PRO A 148 -17.59 -69.41 8.21
CA PRO A 148 -17.11 -70.77 7.96
C PRO A 148 -18.24 -71.81 7.98
N ARG A 149 -17.99 -72.93 7.28
CA ARG A 149 -18.92 -74.04 6.98
C ARG A 149 -19.53 -74.72 8.19
#